data_AF-A0A368NTL8-F1
#
_entry.id   AF-A0A368NTL8-F1
#
_cell.length_a   1.000
_cell.length_b   1.000
_cell.length_c   1.000
_cell.angle_alpha   90.00
_cell.angle_beta   90.00
_cell.angle_gamma   90.00
#
_symmetry.space_group_name_H-M   'P 1'
#
loop_
_entity.id
_entity.type
_entity.pdbx_description
1 polymer ?
#
loop_
_entity_poly.entity_id
_entity_poly.type
_entity_poly.pdbx_seq_one_letter_code
_entity_poly.pdbx_strand_id
1 'polypeptide(L)' 'MHAGFHLLRLTPQAFWALTPREFAAMSGAFRPVATARAELARADLEALMARYPDRNI' A
#
# COMPACT_ATOMS: atom_id res chain seq x y z
N MET A 1 8.56 -9.95 10.14
CA MET A 1 7.80 -9.32 11.26
C MET A 1 7.37 -7.89 10.95
N HIS A 2 8.21 -7.03 10.32
CA HIS A 2 7.84 -5.64 9.99
C HIS A 2 6.55 -5.51 9.15
N ALA A 3 6.36 -6.39 8.16
CA ALA A 3 5.14 -6.39 7.35
C ALA A 3 3.85 -6.71 8.14
N GLY A 4 3.91 -7.60 9.15
CA GLY A 4 2.74 -7.94 9.96
C GLY A 4 2.43 -6.89 11.04
N PHE A 5 3.42 -6.54 11.85
CA PHE A 5 3.21 -5.68 13.02
C PHE A 5 3.23 -4.18 12.73
N HIS A 6 3.94 -3.73 11.69
CA HIS A 6 4.06 -2.30 11.37
C HIS A 6 3.25 -1.91 10.13
N LEU A 7 3.36 -2.66 9.03
CA LEU A 7 2.61 -2.33 7.80
C LEU A 7 1.14 -2.70 7.92
N LEU A 8 0.82 -3.92 8.40
CA LEU A 8 -0.56 -4.37 8.59
C LEU A 8 -1.13 -4.05 9.99
N ARG A 9 -0.30 -3.55 10.91
CA ARG A 9 -0.67 -3.20 12.30
C ARG A 9 -1.41 -4.31 13.06
N LEU A 10 -1.04 -5.57 12.79
CA LEU A 10 -1.65 -6.72 13.46
C LEU A 10 -1.19 -6.80 14.92
N THR A 11 -2.09 -7.22 15.81
CA THR A 11 -1.67 -7.62 17.16
C THR A 11 -0.88 -8.94 17.08
N PRO A 12 -0.01 -9.24 18.05
CA PRO A 12 0.72 -10.51 18.09
C PRO A 12 -0.18 -11.74 17.97
N GLN A 13 -1.33 -11.73 18.67
CA GLN A 13 -2.28 -12.83 18.66
C GLN A 13 -2.94 -13.04 17.30
N ALA A 14 -3.33 -11.96 16.63
CA ALA A 14 -3.91 -12.03 15.28
C ALA A 14 -2.87 -12.53 14.26
N PHE A 15 -1.61 -12.10 14.39
CA PHE A 15 -0.53 -12.56 13.50
C PHE A 15 -0.27 -14.06 13.60
N TRP A 16 -0.24 -14.61 14.82
CA TRP A 16 0.01 -16.04 15.02
C TRP A 16 -1.19 -16.93 14.67
N ALA A 17 -2.40 -16.37 14.63
CA ALA A 17 -3.60 -17.09 14.18
C ALA A 17 -3.72 -17.16 12.65
N LEU A 18 -3.00 -16.32 11.90
CA LEU A 18 -3.07 -16.27 10.44
C LEU A 18 -2.36 -17.45 9.79
N THR A 19 -2.96 -17.97 8.72
CA THR A 19 -2.29 -18.87 7.80
C THR A 19 -1.33 -18.09 6.88
N PRO A 20 -0.28 -18.73 6.34
CA PRO A 20 0.62 -18.09 5.38
C PRO A 20 -0.10 -17.53 4.14
N ARG A 21 -1.20 -18.16 3.70
CA ARG A 21 -1.99 -17.73 2.56
C ARG A 21 -2.77 -16.46 2.84
N GLU A 22 -3.37 -16.35 4.03
CA GLU A 22 -4.07 -15.13 4.45
C GLU A 22 -3.08 -13.97 4.61
N PHE A 23 -1.91 -14.24 5.19
CA PHE A 23 -0.85 -13.24 5.30
C PHE A 23 -0.40 -12.72 3.92
N ALA A 24 -0.21 -13.61 2.94
CA ALA A 24 0.15 -13.23 1.57
C ALA A 24 -0.93 -12.40 0.87
N ALA A 25 -2.21 -12.67 1.15
CA ALA A 25 -3.30 -11.87 0.62
C ALA A 25 -3.30 -10.45 1.21
N MET A 26 -3.13 -10.34 2.53
CA MET A 26 -3.11 -9.04 3.22
C MET A 26 -1.90 -8.19 2.84
N SER A 27 -0.75 -8.81 2.58
CA SER A 27 0.46 -8.10 2.13
C SER A 27 0.40 -7.65 0.67
N GLY A 28 -0.67 -8.00 -0.07
CA GLY A 28 -0.82 -7.65 -1.47
C GLY A 28 0.01 -8.53 -2.42
N ALA A 29 0.50 -9.70 -1.98
CA ALA A 29 1.28 -10.60 -2.82
C ALA A 29 0.50 -11.15 -4.04
N PHE A 30 -0.83 -11.11 -3.98
CA PHE A 30 -1.71 -11.53 -5.07
C PHE A 30 -2.19 -10.36 -5.95
N ARG A 31 -1.65 -9.14 -5.77
CA ARG A 31 -2.04 -7.98 -6.58
C ARG A 31 -1.64 -8.25 -8.05
N PRO A 32 -2.58 -8.21 -9.01
CA PRO A 32 -2.26 -8.50 -10.41
C PRO A 32 -1.23 -7.51 -10.96
N VAL A 33 -0.16 -8.01 -11.59
CA VAL A 33 0.92 -7.18 -12.16
C VAL A 33 0.38 -6.19 -13.20
N ALA A 34 -0.68 -6.56 -13.94
CA ALA A 34 -1.32 -5.70 -14.93
C ALA A 34 -2.12 -4.52 -14.33
N THR A 35 -2.58 -4.64 -13.07
CA THR A 35 -3.25 -3.54 -12.34
C THR A 35 -2.32 -2.84 -11.36
N ALA A 36 -1.05 -3.25 -11.25
CA ALA A 36 0.04 -2.39 -10.80
C ALA A 36 0.40 -1.33 -11.87
N ARG A 37 -0.63 -0.82 -12.55
CA ARG A 37 -0.57 0.32 -13.45
C ARG A 37 -0.03 1.48 -12.61
N ALA A 38 1.24 1.82 -12.85
CA ALA A 38 1.99 2.95 -12.33
C ALA A 38 1.62 3.30 -10.88
N GLU A 39 2.37 2.76 -9.92
CA GLU A 39 2.51 3.47 -8.65
C GLU A 39 2.70 4.95 -8.98
N LEU A 40 1.84 5.82 -8.43
CA LEU A 40 1.78 7.23 -8.79
C LEU A 40 3.21 7.77 -8.87
N ALA A 41 3.70 8.01 -10.09
CA ALA A 41 5.07 8.42 -10.25
C ALA A 41 5.19 9.83 -9.68
N ARG A 42 6.41 10.20 -9.28
CA ARG A 42 6.65 11.56 -8.81
C ARG A 42 6.18 12.60 -9.83
N ALA A 43 6.40 12.32 -11.12
CA ALA A 43 5.94 13.15 -12.23
C ALA A 43 4.40 13.27 -12.31
N ASP A 44 3.66 12.19 -12.02
CA ASP A 44 2.19 12.21 -12.02
C ASP A 44 1.65 13.08 -10.88
N LEU A 45 2.30 13.01 -9.71
CA LEU A 45 1.98 13.88 -8.58
C LEU A 45 2.27 15.35 -8.89
N GLU A 46 3.41 15.65 -9.52
CA GLU A 46 3.76 17.02 -9.94
C GLU A 46 2.76 17.57 -10.96
N ALA A 47 2.34 16.75 -11.93
CA ALA A 47 1.29 17.11 -12.88
C ALA A 47 -0.05 17.40 -12.16
N LEU A 48 -0.38 16.64 -11.12
CA LEU A 48 -1.57 16.87 -10.32
C LEU A 48 -1.49 18.19 -9.54
N MET A 49 -0.36 18.48 -8.90
CA MET A 49 -0.13 19.73 -8.16
C MET A 49 -0.19 20.95 -9.09
N ALA A 50 0.40 20.85 -10.28
CA ALA A 50 0.31 21.90 -11.29
C ALA A 50 -1.13 22.11 -11.79
N ARG A 51 -1.92 21.04 -11.89
CA ARG A 51 -3.31 21.09 -12.35
C ARG A 51 -4.26 21.65 -11.29
N TYR A 52 -3.99 21.41 -10.01
CA TYR A 52 -4.80 21.83 -8.88
C TYR A 52 -3.95 22.60 -7.85
N PRO A 53 -3.50 23.82 -8.17
CA PRO A 53 -2.73 24.62 -7.23
C PRO A 53 -3.61 25.04 -6.05
N ASP A 54 -3.08 24.87 -4.83
CA ASP A 54 -3.74 25.33 -3.61
C ASP A 54 -3.88 26.86 -3.66
N ARG A 55 -5.10 27.35 -3.40
CA ARG A 55 -5.46 28.77 -3.57
C ARG A 55 -5.02 29.68 -2.41
N ASN A 56 -4.03 29.30 -1.60
CA ASN A 56 -3.64 30.12 -0.47
C ASN A 56 -2.13 30.06 -0.20
N ILE A 57 -1.45 31.13 -0.64
CA ILE A 57 -0.20 31.64 -0.07
C ILE A 57 -0.40 33.13 0.13
#